data_AF-A0A958DTL4-F1
#
_entry.id   AF-A0A958DTL4-F1
#
_cell.length_a   1.000
_cell.length_b   1.000
_cell.length_c   1.000
_cell.angle_alpha   90.00
_cell.angle_beta   90.00
_cell.angle_gamma   90.00
#
_symmetry.space_group_name_H-M   'P 1'
#
loop_
_entity.id
_entity.type
_entity.pdbx_description
1 polymer ?
#
loop_
_entity_poly.entity_id
_entity_poly.type
_entity_poly.pdbx_seq_one_letter_code
_entity_poly.pdbx_strand_id
1 'polypeptide(L)'
;MTSHKSSKITIARIIALAAFWLLLACSQSQPEAPEQASASAHAEHDSHSEMLQLSDAEMAEFGIEIDTARAGTVRQHRDLTGEIVIDPDRLAHIIPRFPGIVKKVHKKIGDRVSAGDVLAIIESNES
;
A
#
# COMPACT_ATOMS: atom_id res chain seq x y z
N MET A 1 -59.74 16.34 -28.97
CA MET A 1 -61.19 16.22 -28.65
C MET A 1 -61.59 14.77 -28.87
N THR A 2 -62.43 14.20 -27.99
CA THR A 2 -62.78 12.76 -27.81
C THR A 2 -61.73 12.00 -26.98
N SER A 3 -61.67 12.15 -25.66
CA SER A 3 -62.66 11.88 -24.59
C SER A 3 -62.73 10.40 -24.18
N HIS A 4 -62.34 10.18 -22.91
CA HIS A 4 -62.95 9.28 -21.93
C HIS A 4 -63.43 7.88 -22.39
N LYS A 5 -62.65 6.82 -22.10
CA LYS A 5 -63.30 5.56 -21.64
C LYS A 5 -62.46 4.48 -20.93
N SER A 6 -61.31 4.74 -20.31
CA SER A 6 -60.60 3.66 -19.55
C SER A 6 -60.29 3.97 -18.07
N SER A 7 -60.45 5.21 -17.61
CA SER A 7 -60.14 5.62 -16.21
C SER A 7 -60.99 4.91 -15.13
N LYS A 8 -62.14 4.35 -15.51
CA LYS A 8 -63.02 3.59 -14.59
C LYS A 8 -62.44 2.21 -14.20
N ILE A 9 -61.54 1.64 -15.00
CA ILE A 9 -60.88 0.35 -14.73
C ILE A 9 -59.70 0.51 -13.76
N THR A 10 -59.01 1.66 -13.82
CA THR A 10 -57.83 1.93 -12.98
C THR A 10 -58.21 2.17 -11.51
N ILE A 11 -59.33 2.88 -11.25
CA ILE A 11 -59.80 3.16 -9.89
C ILE A 11 -60.26 1.87 -9.18
N ALA A 12 -60.92 0.95 -9.90
CA ALA A 12 -61.35 -0.33 -9.33
C ALA A 12 -60.17 -1.25 -8.95
N ARG A 13 -59.03 -1.18 -9.65
CA ARG A 13 -57.82 -1.96 -9.33
C ARG A 13 -57.04 -1.39 -8.14
N ILE A 14 -57.01 -0.07 -7.97
CA ILE A 14 -56.30 0.57 -6.85
C ILE A 14 -57.02 0.29 -5.53
N ILE A 15 -58.36 0.29 -5.53
CA ILE A 15 -59.16 -0.06 -4.34
C ILE A 15 -58.97 -1.53 -3.95
N ALA A 16 -58.86 -2.44 -4.94
CA ALA A 16 -58.58 -3.85 -4.69
C ALA A 16 -57.14 -4.11 -4.20
N LEU A 17 -56.14 -3.36 -4.69
CA LEU A 17 -54.76 -3.47 -4.21
C LEU A 17 -54.55 -2.85 -2.82
N ALA A 18 -55.23 -1.75 -2.50
CA ALA A 18 -55.16 -1.14 -1.17
C ALA A 18 -55.81 -2.02 -0.09
N ALA A 19 -56.92 -2.68 -0.39
CA ALA A 19 -57.56 -3.62 0.54
C ALA A 19 -56.73 -4.91 0.76
N PHE A 20 -55.95 -5.33 -0.23
CA PHE A 20 -55.03 -6.46 -0.12
C PHE A 20 -53.75 -6.12 0.66
N TRP A 21 -53.30 -4.87 0.59
CA TRP A 21 -52.14 -4.38 1.36
C TRP A 21 -52.48 -3.97 2.81
N LEU A 22 -53.75 -3.72 3.11
CA LEU A 22 -54.20 -3.33 4.45
C LEU A 22 -54.55 -4.53 5.36
N LEU A 23 -54.69 -5.75 4.81
CA LEU A 23 -55.17 -6.91 5.58
C LEU A 23 -54.08 -7.88 6.07
N LEU A 24 -52.82 -7.74 5.68
CA LEU A 24 -51.74 -8.55 6.26
C LEU A 24 -50.61 -7.69 6.84
N ALA A 25 -51.00 -6.55 7.42
CA ALA A 25 -50.21 -5.88 8.44
C ALA A 25 -50.17 -6.74 9.71
N CYS A 26 -48.99 -6.84 10.30
CA CYS A 26 -48.68 -7.16 11.69
C CYS A 26 -49.87 -7.44 12.63
N SER A 27 -50.00 -8.69 13.05
CA SER A 27 -50.50 -9.05 14.39
C SER A 27 -50.08 -10.49 14.68
N GLN A 28 -49.17 -10.87 15.58
CA GLN A 28 -48.46 -10.22 16.68
C GLN A 28 -47.35 -11.21 17.11
N SER A 29 -46.09 -10.78 17.21
CA SER A 29 -45.15 -11.06 18.33
C SER A 29 -43.67 -10.83 17.95
N GLN A 30 -43.00 -9.93 18.66
CA GLN A 30 -41.54 -9.88 18.93
C GLN A 30 -41.34 -10.23 20.42
N PRO A 31 -40.14 -10.56 20.96
CA PRO A 31 -38.77 -10.35 20.47
C PRO A 31 -37.91 -11.66 20.51
N GLU A 32 -36.71 -11.73 19.92
CA GLU A 32 -35.39 -11.45 20.51
C GLU A 32 -34.33 -11.62 19.40
N ALA A 33 -33.31 -10.77 19.39
CA ALA A 33 -32.13 -10.88 18.52
C ALA A 33 -31.18 -12.00 19.04
N PRO A 34 -30.28 -12.60 18.22
CA PRO A 34 -29.12 -11.84 17.73
C PRO A 34 -28.63 -12.20 16.31
N GLU A 35 -27.83 -11.26 15.80
CA GLU A 35 -26.66 -11.47 14.93
C GLU A 35 -26.86 -11.85 13.46
N GLN A 36 -26.67 -10.84 12.60
CA GLN A 36 -26.27 -11.02 11.22
C GLN A 36 -24.79 -11.40 11.17
N ALA A 37 -24.47 -12.50 10.50
CA ALA A 37 -23.29 -12.56 9.65
C ALA A 37 -23.53 -13.61 8.59
N SER A 38 -23.85 -13.09 7.41
CA SER A 38 -23.91 -13.78 6.12
C SER A 38 -22.89 -14.92 6.03
N ALA A 39 -23.38 -16.15 5.97
CA ALA A 39 -22.70 -17.17 5.19
C ALA A 39 -22.68 -16.64 3.76
N SER A 40 -21.59 -15.95 3.41
CA SER A 40 -21.19 -15.75 2.03
C SER A 40 -20.97 -17.15 1.48
N ALA A 41 -22.03 -17.72 0.92
CA ALA A 41 -21.89 -18.72 -0.12
C ALA A 41 -21.06 -18.01 -1.18
N HIS A 42 -19.75 -18.25 -1.14
CA HIS A 42 -18.88 -18.00 -2.27
C HIS A 42 -19.55 -18.77 -3.40
N ALA A 43 -20.32 -18.05 -4.21
CA ALA A 43 -20.73 -18.53 -5.52
C ALA A 43 -19.43 -19.00 -6.16
N GLU A 44 -19.37 -20.31 -6.40
CA GLU A 44 -18.32 -20.90 -7.20
C GLU A 44 -18.16 -20.00 -8.40
N HIS A 45 -16.99 -19.38 -8.50
CA HIS A 45 -16.63 -18.61 -9.67
C HIS A 45 -16.44 -19.68 -10.75
N ASP A 46 -17.54 -20.08 -11.38
CA ASP A 46 -17.52 -20.91 -12.56
C ASP A 46 -16.59 -20.20 -13.52
N SER A 47 -15.44 -20.82 -13.78
CA SER A 47 -14.42 -20.25 -14.62
C SER A 47 -14.94 -20.33 -16.05
N HIS A 48 -15.85 -19.44 -16.39
CA HIS A 48 -16.21 -19.17 -17.77
C HIS A 48 -14.95 -18.64 -18.43
N SER A 49 -14.21 -19.53 -19.07
CA SER A 49 -13.25 -19.15 -20.08
C SER A 49 -14.05 -18.63 -21.27
N GLU A 50 -14.50 -17.38 -21.17
CA GLU A 50 -15.05 -16.67 -22.31
C GLU A 50 -13.87 -16.40 -23.26
N MET A 51 -13.72 -17.27 -24.25
CA MET A 51 -12.77 -17.08 -25.33
C MET A 51 -13.33 -15.99 -26.25
N LEU A 52 -12.69 -14.82 -26.26
CA LEU A 52 -13.00 -13.78 -27.22
C LEU A 52 -12.44 -14.20 -28.59
N GLN A 53 -13.32 -14.29 -29.58
CA GLN A 53 -12.95 -14.56 -30.97
C GLN A 53 -12.81 -13.22 -31.71
N LEU A 54 -11.67 -13.02 -32.37
CA LEU A 54 -11.41 -11.89 -33.25
C LEU A 54 -11.07 -12.43 -34.63
N SER A 55 -11.57 -11.76 -35.67
CA SER A 55 -11.17 -12.01 -37.05
C SER A 55 -9.81 -11.39 -37.35
N ASP A 56 -9.15 -11.89 -38.40
CA ASP A 56 -7.86 -11.35 -38.85
C ASP A 56 -7.96 -9.87 -39.24
N ALA A 57 -9.11 -9.43 -39.77
CA ALA A 57 -9.36 -8.04 -40.09
C ALA A 57 -9.42 -7.16 -38.84
N GLU A 58 -10.08 -7.63 -37.78
CA GLU A 58 -10.13 -6.94 -36.49
C GLU A 58 -8.74 -6.90 -35.83
N MET A 59 -8.00 -8.02 -35.84
CA MET A 59 -6.62 -8.05 -35.34
C MET A 59 -5.70 -7.06 -36.08
N ALA A 60 -5.85 -6.97 -37.41
CA ALA A 60 -5.09 -6.04 -38.23
C ALA A 60 -5.51 -4.57 -38.02
N GLU A 61 -6.81 -4.30 -37.87
CA GLU A 61 -7.34 -2.96 -37.59
C GLU A 61 -6.84 -2.41 -36.25
N PHE A 62 -6.76 -3.27 -35.23
CA PHE A 62 -6.30 -2.90 -33.88
C PHE A 62 -4.78 -3.05 -33.67
N GLY A 63 -4.03 -3.54 -34.67
CA GLY A 63 -2.57 -3.70 -34.58
C GLY A 63 -2.14 -4.71 -33.51
N ILE A 64 -2.88 -5.80 -33.34
CA ILE A 64 -2.57 -6.84 -32.36
C ILE A 64 -1.39 -7.68 -32.87
N GLU A 65 -0.31 -7.71 -32.09
CA GLU A 65 0.86 -8.55 -32.36
C GLU A 65 0.90 -9.74 -31.39
N ILE A 66 1.30 -10.90 -31.91
CA ILE A 66 1.43 -12.14 -31.15
C ILE A 66 2.90 -12.56 -31.19
N ASP A 67 3.49 -12.78 -30.02
CA ASP A 67 4.80 -13.40 -29.88
C ASP A 67 4.75 -14.58 -28.92
N THR A 68 5.66 -15.54 -29.12
CA THR A 68 5.75 -16.75 -28.32
C THR A 68 6.56 -16.50 -27.05
N ALA A 69 5.95 -16.73 -25.89
CA ALA A 69 6.65 -16.66 -24.61
C ALA A 69 7.85 -17.63 -24.58
N ARG A 70 9.00 -17.16 -24.09
CA ARG A 70 10.24 -17.94 -23.96
C ARG A 70 10.84 -17.76 -22.58
N ALA A 71 11.57 -18.78 -22.12
CA ALA A 71 12.39 -18.67 -20.92
C ALA A 71 13.58 -17.73 -21.18
N GLY A 72 13.97 -16.97 -20.14
CA GLY A 72 15.11 -16.06 -20.20
C GLY A 72 15.41 -15.48 -18.82
N THR A 73 16.58 -14.85 -18.69
CA THR A 73 16.96 -14.17 -17.44
C THR A 73 16.38 -12.75 -17.42
N VAL A 74 15.54 -12.46 -16.42
CA VAL A 74 15.06 -11.11 -16.16
C VAL A 74 15.99 -10.44 -15.15
N ARG A 75 16.64 -9.35 -15.57
CA ARG A 75 17.49 -8.57 -14.65
C ARG A 75 16.63 -7.59 -13.87
N GLN A 76 16.69 -7.67 -12.54
CA GLN A 76 16.07 -6.70 -11.66
C GLN A 76 17.13 -5.75 -11.12
N HIS A 77 16.90 -4.44 -11.26
CA HIS A 77 17.75 -3.41 -10.69
C HIS A 77 16.94 -2.54 -9.74
N ARG A 78 17.63 -2.01 -8.72
CA ARG A 78 17.08 -1.07 -7.73
C ARG A 78 18.15 -0.02 -7.46
N ASP A 79 17.77 1.24 -7.58
CA ASP A 79 18.62 2.35 -7.18
C ASP A 79 18.36 2.66 -5.72
N LEU A 80 19.43 2.75 -4.93
CA LEU A 80 19.37 3.01 -3.50
C LEU A 80 20.32 4.17 -3.15
N THR A 81 19.86 5.05 -2.28
CA THR A 81 20.70 6.12 -1.71
C THR A 81 21.46 5.58 -0.49
N GLY A 82 22.69 6.03 -0.30
CA GLY A 82 23.50 5.72 0.88
C GLY A 82 24.37 6.90 1.31
N GLU A 83 24.97 6.78 2.48
CA GLU A 83 25.88 7.78 3.06
C GLU A 83 27.28 7.18 3.26
N ILE A 84 28.31 8.00 3.05
CA ILE A 84 29.69 7.62 3.35
C ILE A 84 29.98 7.94 4.81
N VAL A 85 30.16 6.90 5.61
CA VAL A 85 30.54 7.01 7.03
C VAL A 85 31.99 6.60 7.24
N ILE A 86 32.60 7.11 8.31
CA ILE A 86 33.95 6.70 8.72
C ILE A 86 33.91 5.25 9.17
N ASP A 87 34.92 4.47 8.77
CA ASP A 87 35.14 3.12 9.29
C ASP A 87 35.39 3.19 10.81
N PRO A 88 34.50 2.64 11.66
CA PRO A 88 34.63 2.73 13.11
C PRO A 88 35.91 2.06 13.63
N ASP A 89 36.44 1.06 12.92
CA ASP A 89 37.69 0.39 13.29
C ASP A 89 38.92 1.27 13.02
N ARG A 90 38.75 2.35 12.25
CA ARG A 90 39.79 3.34 11.92
C ARG A 90 39.55 4.68 12.62
N LEU A 91 38.63 4.74 13.58
CA LEU A 91 38.35 5.93 14.39
C LEU A 91 38.94 5.76 15.79
N ALA A 92 39.89 6.62 16.15
CA ALA A 92 40.47 6.64 17.50
C ALA A 92 40.13 7.95 18.21
N HIS A 93 39.57 7.85 19.41
CA HIS A 93 39.38 8.98 20.31
C HIS A 93 40.50 9.01 21.35
N ILE A 94 41.36 10.03 21.29
CA ILE A 94 42.55 10.13 22.13
C ILE A 94 42.25 11.07 23.31
N ILE A 95 42.40 10.55 24.52
CA ILE A 95 42.26 11.30 25.78
C ILE A 95 43.58 11.25 26.57
N PRO A 96 43.93 12.29 27.34
CA PRO A 96 45.07 12.22 28.24
C PRO A 96 44.84 11.20 29.34
N ARG A 97 45.93 10.60 29.83
CA ARG A 97 45.89 9.61 30.92
C ARG A 97 45.55 10.24 32.27
N PHE A 98 45.92 11.49 32.49
CA PHE A 98 45.69 12.26 33.72
C PHE A 98 45.14 13.65 33.38
N PRO A 99 44.33 14.25 34.26
CA PRO A 99 43.94 15.65 34.12
C PRO A 99 45.16 16.57 34.23
N GLY A 100 45.14 17.69 33.51
CA GLY A 100 46.26 18.62 33.50
C GLY A 100 46.01 19.86 32.66
N ILE A 101 46.97 20.77 32.65
CA ILE A 101 46.91 22.02 31.90
C ILE A 101 47.54 21.81 30.51
N VAL A 102 46.84 22.21 29.46
CA VAL A 102 47.38 22.16 28.09
C VAL A 102 48.51 23.18 27.94
N LYS A 103 49.73 22.73 27.63
CA LYS A 103 50.89 23.60 27.41
C LYS A 103 51.09 23.95 25.95
N LYS A 104 50.86 23.00 25.04
CA LYS A 104 50.99 23.21 23.59
C LYS A 104 49.99 22.37 22.81
N VAL A 105 49.51 22.91 21.71
CA VAL A 105 48.68 22.22 20.71
C VAL A 105 49.43 22.23 19.39
N HIS A 106 49.76 21.04 18.85
CA HIS A 106 50.57 20.91 17.63
C HIS A 106 49.72 20.66 16.38
N LYS A 107 48.49 20.18 16.53
CA LYS A 107 47.57 19.85 15.43
C LYS A 107 46.20 20.46 15.67
N LYS A 108 45.52 20.86 14.59
CA LYS A 108 44.17 21.43 14.60
C LYS A 108 43.21 20.52 13.82
N ILE A 109 41.93 20.84 13.93
CA ILE A 109 40.88 20.16 13.17
C ILE A 109 41.15 20.34 11.67
N GLY A 110 41.12 19.23 10.94
CA GLY A 110 41.40 19.18 9.50
C GLY A 110 42.86 18.88 9.14
N ASP A 111 43.79 18.94 10.10
CA ASP A 111 45.18 18.58 9.85
C ASP A 111 45.32 17.07 9.62
N ARG A 112 46.14 16.69 8.63
CA ARG A 112 46.54 15.30 8.45
C ARG A 112 47.57 14.92 9.51
N VAL A 113 47.38 13.72 10.08
CA VAL A 113 48.26 13.14 11.10
C VAL A 113 48.66 11.72 10.71
N SER A 114 49.82 11.29 11.18
CA SER A 114 50.32 9.92 11.06
C SER A 114 50.50 9.28 12.43
N ALA A 115 50.61 7.96 12.49
CA ALA A 115 50.92 7.26 13.73
C ALA A 115 52.26 7.75 14.30
N GLY A 116 52.28 8.11 15.58
CA GLY A 116 53.45 8.68 16.26
C GLY A 116 53.53 10.20 16.27
N ASP A 117 52.65 10.91 15.55
CA ASP A 117 52.60 12.37 15.60
C ASP A 117 52.18 12.88 16.99
N VAL A 118 52.90 13.88 17.50
CA VAL A 118 52.54 14.58 18.73
C VAL A 118 51.37 15.52 18.45
N LEU A 119 50.22 15.29 19.09
CA LEU A 119 49.02 16.12 18.91
C LEU A 119 49.00 17.32 19.86
N ALA A 120 49.31 17.11 21.13
CA ALA A 120 49.34 18.13 22.17
C ALA A 120 50.29 17.73 23.32
N ILE A 121 50.71 18.71 24.12
CA ILE A 121 51.47 18.51 25.36
C ILE A 121 50.62 19.00 26.52
N ILE A 122 50.42 18.12 27.50
CA ILE A 122 49.63 18.37 28.71
C ILE A 122 50.55 18.18 29.91
N GLU A 123 50.56 19.17 30.80
CA GLU A 123 51.29 19.11 32.06
C GLU A 123 50.31 18.69 33.16
N SER A 124 50.58 17.54 33.77
CA SER A 124 49.86 17.06 34.94
C SER A 124 50.78 17.10 36.15
N ASN A 125 50.21 17.42 37.31
CA ASN A 125 50.85 17.28 38.61
C ASN A 125 50.66 15.87 39.21
N GLU A 126 49.97 14.97 38.50
CA GLU A 126 49.80 13.57 38.84
C GLU A 126 50.56 12.71 37.83
N SER A 127 51.76 12.27 38.18
CA SER A 127 52.57 11.29 37.44
C SER A 127 53.42 10.46 38.37
#